data_AF-A0A0C3NA05-F1
#
_entry.id   AF-A0A0C3NA05-F1
#
_cell.length_a   1.000
_cell.length_b   1.000
_cell.length_c   1.000
_cell.angle_alpha   90.00
_cell.angle_beta   90.00
_cell.angle_gamma   90.00
#
_symmetry.space_group_name_H-M   'P 1'
#
loop_
_entity.id
_entity.type
_entity.pdbx_description
1 polymer ?
#
loop_
_entity_poly.entity_id
_entity_poly.type
_entity_poly.pdbx_seq_one_letter_code
_entity_poly.pdbx_strand_id
1 'polypeptide(L)'
;TEWREREHEAERKAKCEEAKRQKAEEERLEAERRKRAEEEEEARRKKAAEEEAERQRQRQRASEERAQAKWNEAAQRLCGVVYDVNTAQRVPGTSVVVTATRRAPCTRCIASLMAGQCELGQGKTRACVPCHNKKKTCSWMWEEAAVGPLRKRAGTGSSQGEKKKRTRGKGKERATEMEEVDDKREAGGEDEEEPEMPLERPSGVSSWWTEWEWEQQLQAAERYAAAHEKAATAFERMAEAAEQTADEWGMYRAWAEWAEMRRREDARKARLAELERVGGGWKRPQSEAVEDQREEADEGADGDNEEEEEVGGEKEGVEEQEGGREQVMEE
;
A
#
# COMPACT_ATOMS: atom_id res chain seq x y z
N THR A 1 43.32 53.13 -51.03
CA THR A 1 43.87 52.21 -50.00
C THR A 1 42.79 51.87 -48.99
N GLU A 2 42.05 52.86 -48.47
CA GLU A 2 40.95 52.67 -47.50
C GLU A 2 39.88 51.64 -47.90
N TRP A 3 39.48 51.56 -49.18
CA TRP A 3 38.46 50.61 -49.62
C TRP A 3 38.91 49.14 -49.47
N ARG A 4 40.20 48.84 -49.74
CA ARG A 4 40.75 47.48 -49.56
C ARG A 4 40.88 47.10 -48.09
N GLU A 5 41.12 48.07 -47.21
CA GLU A 5 41.19 47.83 -45.76
C GLU A 5 39.82 47.46 -45.19
N ARG A 6 38.75 48.13 -45.65
CA ARG A 6 37.37 47.81 -45.26
C ARG A 6 36.94 46.42 -45.76
N GLU A 7 37.32 46.02 -46.97
CA GLU A 7 37.05 44.66 -47.46
C GLU A 7 37.77 43.60 -46.61
N HIS A 8 39.04 43.82 -46.29
CA HIS A 8 39.82 42.89 -45.48
C HIS A 8 39.31 42.82 -44.02
N GLU A 9 38.78 43.91 -43.47
CA GLU A 9 38.11 43.90 -42.17
C GLU A 9 36.78 43.14 -42.21
N ALA A 10 35.97 43.34 -43.26
CA ALA A 10 34.72 42.59 -43.46
C ALA A 10 34.97 41.09 -43.62
N GLU A 11 36.02 40.70 -44.36
CA GLU A 11 36.42 39.30 -44.52
C GLU A 11 36.87 38.67 -43.18
N ARG A 12 37.68 39.38 -42.39
CA ARG A 12 38.09 38.91 -41.06
C ARG A 12 36.90 38.78 -40.11
N LYS A 13 35.95 39.70 -40.15
CA LYS A 13 34.72 39.63 -39.36
C LYS A 13 33.85 38.45 -39.79
N ALA A 14 33.71 38.22 -41.10
CA ALA A 14 32.97 37.07 -41.64
C ALA A 14 33.59 35.74 -41.20
N LYS A 15 34.92 35.61 -41.29
CA LYS A 15 35.66 34.42 -40.81
C LYS A 15 35.50 34.19 -39.31
N CYS A 16 35.52 35.26 -38.51
CA CYS A 16 35.30 35.16 -37.06
C CYS A 16 33.88 34.68 -36.73
N GLU A 17 32.86 35.19 -37.44
CA GLU A 17 31.47 34.75 -37.27
C GLU A 17 31.25 33.31 -37.74
N GLU A 18 31.89 32.89 -38.84
CA GLU A 18 31.85 31.50 -39.29
C GLU A 18 32.49 30.54 -38.26
N ALA A 19 33.64 30.90 -37.69
CA ALA A 19 34.29 30.12 -36.65
C ALA A 19 33.42 29.99 -35.38
N LYS A 20 32.71 31.06 -34.99
CA LYS A 20 31.75 31.01 -33.88
C LYS A 20 30.59 30.06 -34.17
N ARG A 21 30.06 30.06 -35.40
CA ARG A 21 28.99 29.14 -35.82
C ARG A 21 29.45 27.69 -35.79
N GLN A 22 30.64 27.41 -36.32
CA GLN A 22 31.21 26.05 -36.30
C GLN A 22 31.41 25.56 -34.86
N LYS A 23 31.93 26.41 -33.97
CA LYS A 23 32.10 26.06 -32.55
C LYS A 23 30.76 25.78 -31.87
N ALA A 24 29.74 26.58 -32.12
CA ALA A 24 28.40 26.36 -31.56
C ALA A 24 27.75 25.08 -32.10
N GLU A 25 27.98 24.73 -33.38
CA GLU A 25 27.49 23.48 -33.97
C GLU A 25 28.20 22.26 -33.38
N GLU A 26 29.51 22.33 -33.19
CA GLU A 26 30.29 21.27 -32.53
C GLU A 26 29.82 21.02 -31.10
N GLU A 27 29.60 22.08 -30.32
CA GLU A 27 29.08 21.98 -28.95
C GLU A 27 27.69 21.33 -28.91
N ARG A 28 26.81 21.66 -29.87
CA ARG A 28 25.50 21.01 -30.00
C ARG A 28 25.61 19.53 -30.33
N LEU A 29 26.52 19.14 -31.21
CA LEU A 29 26.76 17.74 -31.55
C LEU A 29 27.37 16.96 -30.38
N GLU A 30 28.26 17.58 -29.59
CA GLU A 30 28.81 16.99 -28.38
C GLU A 30 27.72 16.77 -27.33
N ALA A 31 26.85 17.75 -27.10
CA ALA A 31 25.72 17.64 -26.20
C ALA A 31 24.75 16.52 -26.63
N GLU A 32 24.47 16.38 -27.93
CA GLU A 32 23.63 15.30 -28.46
C GLU A 32 24.27 13.92 -28.24
N ARG A 33 25.59 13.80 -28.44
CA ARG A 33 26.32 12.55 -28.18
C ARG A 33 26.32 12.18 -26.69
N ARG A 34 26.50 13.16 -25.80
CA ARG A 34 26.43 12.95 -24.34
C ARG A 34 25.04 12.47 -23.94
N LYS A 35 23.99 13.12 -24.45
CA LYS A 35 22.60 12.72 -24.20
C LYS A 35 22.33 11.27 -24.63
N ARG A 36 22.80 10.87 -25.82
CA ARG A 36 22.64 9.47 -26.28
C ARG A 36 23.40 8.47 -25.41
N ALA A 37 24.60 8.82 -24.94
CA ALA A 37 25.38 7.95 -24.07
C ALA A 37 24.71 7.76 -22.71
N GLU A 38 24.13 8.82 -22.15
CA GLU A 38 23.36 8.78 -20.91
C GLU A 38 22.09 7.94 -21.06
N GLU A 39 21.33 8.13 -22.14
CA GLU A 39 20.15 7.30 -22.45
C GLU A 39 20.50 5.82 -22.64
N GLU A 40 21.65 5.50 -23.25
CA GLU A 40 22.12 4.12 -23.37
C GLU A 40 22.51 3.51 -22.02
N GLU A 41 23.16 4.29 -21.15
CA GLU A 41 23.51 3.85 -19.80
C GLU A 41 22.25 3.57 -18.97
N GLU A 42 21.25 4.44 -19.02
CA GLU A 42 19.97 4.24 -18.35
C GLU A 42 19.27 2.98 -18.87
N ALA A 43 19.26 2.76 -20.18
CA ALA A 43 18.71 1.54 -20.78
C ALA A 43 19.43 0.28 -20.30
N ARG A 44 20.75 0.32 -20.13
CA ARG A 44 21.55 -0.79 -19.58
C ARG A 44 21.21 -1.05 -18.10
N ARG A 45 21.06 0.00 -17.29
CA ARG A 45 20.66 -0.11 -15.88
C ARG A 45 19.26 -0.72 -15.75
N LYS A 46 18.31 -0.27 -16.56
CA LYS A 46 16.95 -0.81 -16.59
C LYS A 46 16.92 -2.29 -16.99
N LYS A 47 17.70 -2.69 -18.00
CA LYS A 47 17.81 -4.09 -18.42
C LYS A 47 18.43 -4.97 -17.34
N ALA A 48 19.45 -4.49 -16.63
CA ALA A 48 20.06 -5.23 -15.52
C ALA A 48 19.08 -5.44 -14.36
N ALA A 49 18.31 -4.40 -14.01
CA ALA A 49 17.27 -4.48 -12.98
C ALA A 49 16.14 -5.46 -13.36
N GLU A 50 15.71 -5.46 -14.63
CA GLU A 50 14.72 -6.41 -15.13
C GLU A 50 15.22 -7.86 -15.09
N GLU A 51 16.48 -8.10 -15.49
CA GLU A 51 17.11 -9.43 -15.42
C GLU A 51 17.23 -9.92 -13.96
N GLU A 52 17.58 -9.04 -13.03
CA GLU A 52 17.63 -9.39 -11.61
C GLU A 52 16.24 -9.73 -11.05
N ALA A 53 15.21 -8.93 -11.41
CA ALA A 53 13.83 -9.21 -11.05
C ALA A 53 13.35 -10.57 -11.61
N GLU A 54 13.74 -10.92 -12.84
CA GLU A 54 13.44 -12.23 -13.42
C GLU A 54 14.13 -13.36 -12.63
N ARG A 55 15.41 -13.20 -12.29
CA ARG A 55 16.15 -14.18 -11.46
C ARG A 55 15.48 -14.38 -10.11
N GLN A 56 14.97 -13.31 -9.48
CA GLN A 56 14.22 -13.42 -8.24
C GLN A 56 12.91 -14.20 -8.42
N ARG A 57 12.14 -13.93 -9.49
CA ARG A 57 10.92 -14.70 -9.82
C ARG A 57 11.23 -16.18 -10.07
N GLN A 58 12.32 -16.49 -10.75
CA GLN A 58 12.76 -17.87 -10.96
C GLN A 58 13.09 -18.57 -9.63
N ARG A 59 13.79 -17.90 -8.71
CA ARG A 59 14.06 -18.43 -7.36
C ARG A 59 12.78 -18.68 -6.56
N GLN A 60 11.81 -17.76 -6.63
CA GLN A 60 10.52 -17.93 -5.98
C GLN A 60 9.78 -19.15 -6.52
N ARG A 61 9.67 -19.29 -7.85
CA ARG A 61 9.04 -20.46 -8.48
C ARG A 61 9.72 -21.78 -8.08
N ALA A 62 11.06 -21.81 -8.08
CA ALA A 62 11.80 -22.99 -7.66
C ALA A 62 11.58 -23.32 -6.17
N SER A 63 11.41 -22.31 -5.32
CA SER A 63 11.06 -22.49 -3.91
C SER A 63 9.64 -23.05 -3.74
N GLU A 64 8.67 -22.49 -4.46
CA GLU A 64 7.27 -22.95 -4.47
C GLU A 64 7.16 -24.40 -4.96
N GLU A 65 7.87 -24.75 -6.04
CA GLU A 65 7.88 -26.11 -6.58
C GLU A 65 8.46 -27.11 -5.57
N ARG A 66 9.53 -26.75 -4.86
CA ARG A 66 10.10 -27.59 -3.78
C ARG A 66 9.12 -27.75 -2.62
N ALA A 67 8.43 -26.69 -2.23
CA ALA A 67 7.40 -26.77 -1.19
C ALA A 67 6.26 -27.68 -1.63
N GLN A 68 5.81 -27.55 -2.88
CA GLN A 68 4.76 -28.39 -3.47
C GLN A 68 5.19 -29.86 -3.55
N ALA A 69 6.44 -30.15 -3.91
CA ALA A 69 6.98 -31.51 -3.92
C ALA A 69 6.95 -32.13 -2.52
N LYS A 70 7.36 -31.39 -1.48
CA LYS A 70 7.26 -31.85 -0.08
C LYS A 70 5.82 -32.14 0.35
N TRP A 71 4.87 -31.29 -0.03
CA TRP A 71 3.45 -31.50 0.22
C TRP A 71 2.93 -32.76 -0.47
N ASN A 72 3.29 -32.99 -1.74
CA ASN A 72 2.91 -34.19 -2.48
C ASN A 72 3.50 -35.46 -1.86
N GLU A 73 4.76 -35.42 -1.41
CA GLU A 73 5.38 -36.54 -0.72
C GLU A 73 4.67 -36.86 0.61
N ALA A 74 4.37 -35.84 1.42
CA ALA A 74 3.62 -36.01 2.66
C ALA A 74 2.21 -36.59 2.41
N ALA A 75 1.51 -36.09 1.39
CA ALA A 75 0.21 -36.60 0.98
C ALA A 75 0.29 -38.07 0.52
N GLN A 76 1.32 -38.44 -0.24
CA GLN A 76 1.56 -39.84 -0.64
C GLN A 76 1.82 -40.75 0.56
N ARG A 77 2.64 -40.33 1.52
CA ARG A 77 2.90 -41.09 2.76
C ARG A 77 1.62 -41.32 3.56
N LEU A 78 0.77 -40.29 3.68
CA LEU A 78 -0.53 -40.39 4.36
C LEU A 78 -1.49 -41.33 3.62
N CYS A 79 -1.59 -41.21 2.30
CA CYS A 79 -2.45 -42.08 1.50
C CYS A 79 -1.99 -43.54 1.52
N GLY A 80 -0.67 -43.81 1.47
CA GLY A 80 -0.12 -45.17 1.52
C GLY A 80 -0.49 -45.93 2.79
N VAL A 81 -0.37 -45.28 3.96
CA VAL A 81 -0.74 -45.87 5.25
C VAL A 81 -2.23 -46.23 5.33
N VAL A 82 -3.10 -45.40 4.74
CA VAL A 82 -4.56 -45.63 4.76
C VAL A 82 -4.97 -46.82 3.88
N TYR A 83 -4.21 -47.13 2.82
CA TYR A 83 -4.49 -48.28 1.96
C TYR A 83 -4.00 -49.61 2.53
N ASP A 84 -2.89 -49.65 3.30
CA ASP A 84 -2.38 -50.90 3.91
C ASP A 84 -3.23 -51.41 5.10
N VAL A 85 -3.89 -50.52 5.85
CA VAL A 85 -4.79 -50.92 6.95
C VAL A 85 -6.03 -51.67 6.43
N ASN A 86 -6.45 -51.45 5.17
CA ASN A 86 -7.61 -52.12 4.58
C ASN A 86 -7.29 -53.50 3.96
N THR A 87 -6.02 -53.83 3.73
CA THR A 87 -5.64 -55.06 3.02
C THR A 87 -5.13 -56.17 3.95
N ALA A 88 -4.62 -55.85 5.15
CA ALA A 88 -4.00 -56.83 6.05
C ALA A 88 -4.99 -57.60 6.97
N GLN A 89 -6.27 -57.22 7.05
CA GLN A 89 -7.24 -57.90 7.92
C GLN A 89 -8.05 -58.98 7.18
N ARG A 90 -7.37 -59.97 6.59
CA ARG A 90 -7.97 -61.25 6.19
C ARG A 90 -7.53 -62.34 7.16
N VAL A 91 -8.25 -62.47 8.26
CA VAL A 91 -8.09 -63.58 9.21
C VAL A 91 -8.91 -64.77 8.68
N PRO A 92 -8.32 -65.95 8.42
CA PRO A 92 -9.08 -67.14 8.07
C PRO A 92 -9.64 -67.76 9.36
N GLY A 93 -10.92 -67.50 9.64
CA GLY A 93 -11.65 -68.19 10.72
C GLY A 93 -12.64 -67.29 11.47
N THR A 94 -13.89 -67.32 11.01
CA THR A 94 -15.10 -67.11 11.85
C THR A 94 -15.30 -65.80 12.64
N SER A 95 -14.74 -64.65 12.22
CA SER A 95 -15.23 -63.36 12.72
C SER A 95 -15.80 -62.50 11.60
N VAL A 96 -17.00 -62.00 11.84
CA VAL A 96 -17.71 -61.06 10.96
C VAL A 96 -16.85 -59.81 10.82
N VAL A 97 -16.24 -59.63 9.66
CA VAL A 97 -15.55 -58.38 9.32
C VAL A 97 -16.64 -57.33 9.14
N VAL A 98 -16.79 -56.44 10.12
CA VAL A 98 -17.57 -55.21 9.98
C VAL A 98 -16.78 -54.30 9.06
N THR A 99 -16.96 -54.46 7.75
CA THR A 99 -16.51 -53.47 6.78
C THR A 99 -17.40 -52.25 6.92
N ALA A 100 -17.03 -51.34 7.83
CA ALA A 100 -17.60 -50.01 7.88
C ALA A 100 -17.19 -49.29 6.58
N THR A 101 -17.99 -49.48 5.53
CA THR A 101 -17.90 -48.74 4.28
C THR A 101 -18.34 -47.32 4.58
N ARG A 102 -17.43 -46.52 5.15
CA ARG A 102 -17.62 -45.08 5.32
C ARG A 102 -17.79 -44.50 3.92
N ARG A 103 -19.05 -44.26 3.55
CA ARG A 103 -19.39 -43.55 2.32
C ARG A 103 -18.67 -42.21 2.37
N ALA A 104 -17.88 -41.92 1.33
CA ALA A 104 -17.17 -40.65 1.23
C ALA A 104 -18.17 -39.50 1.44
N PRO A 105 -17.82 -38.50 2.27
CA PRO A 105 -18.70 -37.36 2.48
C PRO A 105 -18.95 -36.67 1.14
N CYS A 106 -20.18 -36.18 0.91
CA CYS A 106 -20.48 -35.52 -0.35
C CYS A 106 -19.57 -34.28 -0.51
N THR A 107 -19.25 -33.91 -1.74
CA THR A 107 -18.39 -32.76 -2.09
C THR A 107 -18.83 -31.47 -1.40
N ARG A 108 -20.13 -31.31 -1.15
CA ARG A 108 -20.69 -30.17 -0.42
C ARG A 108 -20.31 -30.13 1.07
N CYS A 109 -20.23 -31.28 1.73
CA CYS A 109 -19.76 -31.36 3.12
C CYS A 109 -18.25 -31.13 3.21
N ILE A 110 -17.47 -31.60 2.23
CA ILE A 110 -16.02 -31.35 2.17
C ILE A 110 -15.76 -29.85 1.99
N ALA A 111 -16.45 -29.19 1.06
CA ALA A 111 -16.34 -27.75 0.85
C ALA A 111 -16.74 -26.93 2.10
N SER A 112 -17.80 -27.36 2.81
CA SER A 112 -18.26 -26.69 4.05
C SER A 112 -17.28 -26.88 5.21
N LEU A 113 -16.59 -28.02 5.28
CA LEU A 113 -15.53 -28.29 6.25
C LEU A 113 -14.29 -27.43 5.97
N MET A 114 -13.85 -27.35 4.70
CA MET A 114 -12.70 -26.51 4.32
C MET A 114 -12.97 -25.02 4.50
N ALA A 115 -14.23 -24.59 4.38
CA ALA A 115 -14.64 -23.22 4.64
C ALA A 115 -14.82 -22.89 6.13
N GLY A 116 -14.56 -23.84 7.05
CA GLY A 116 -14.75 -23.65 8.50
C GLY A 116 -16.21 -23.49 8.92
N GLN A 117 -17.18 -23.76 8.05
CA GLN A 117 -18.62 -23.53 8.29
C GLN A 117 -19.30 -24.72 8.99
N CYS A 118 -18.55 -25.75 9.37
CA CYS A 118 -19.05 -26.92 10.08
C CYS A 118 -18.08 -27.33 11.18
N GLU A 119 -18.48 -27.10 12.42
CA GLU A 119 -17.81 -27.67 13.59
C GLU A 119 -18.38 -29.07 13.88
N LEU A 120 -17.50 -30.01 14.25
CA LEU A 120 -17.90 -31.32 14.75
C LEU A 120 -18.58 -31.14 16.10
N GLY A 121 -19.90 -30.92 16.09
CA GLY A 121 -20.68 -30.77 17.31
C GLY A 121 -20.48 -31.99 18.22
N GLN A 122 -19.97 -31.77 19.44
CA GLN A 122 -19.76 -32.80 20.47
C GLN A 122 -21.08 -33.33 21.09
N GLY A 123 -22.23 -33.07 20.46
CA GLY A 123 -23.55 -33.49 20.93
C GLY A 123 -24.03 -34.82 20.34
N LYS A 124 -24.98 -35.47 21.03
CA LYS A 124 -25.61 -36.74 20.64
C LYS A 124 -26.31 -36.72 19.26
N THR A 125 -26.52 -35.55 18.66
CA THR A 125 -27.02 -35.38 17.29
C THR A 125 -25.91 -34.89 16.38
N ARG A 126 -25.12 -35.82 15.84
CA ARG A 126 -24.01 -35.56 14.90
C ARG A 126 -24.53 -35.25 13.49
N ALA A 127 -25.23 -34.14 13.33
CA ALA A 127 -25.64 -33.62 12.04
C ALA A 127 -24.98 -32.26 11.79
N CYS A 128 -24.48 -32.04 10.58
CA CYS A 128 -23.98 -30.73 10.15
C CYS A 128 -25.09 -29.68 10.26
N VAL A 129 -24.80 -28.45 10.70
CA VAL A 129 -25.81 -27.36 10.82
C VAL A 129 -26.61 -27.13 9.52
N PRO A 130 -25.97 -27.14 8.32
CA PRO A 130 -26.70 -27.07 7.05
C PRO A 130 -27.65 -28.25 6.77
N CYS A 131 -27.35 -29.43 7.32
CA CYS A 131 -28.11 -30.66 7.16
C CYS A 131 -29.33 -30.67 8.11
N HIS A 132 -29.14 -30.17 9.33
CA HIS A 132 -30.17 -30.06 10.35
C HIS A 132 -31.31 -29.14 9.91
N ASN A 133 -30.98 -27.96 9.35
CA ASN A 133 -32.00 -26.99 8.90
C ASN A 133 -32.87 -27.50 7.73
N LYS A 134 -32.40 -28.48 6.97
CA LYS A 134 -33.17 -29.04 5.83
C LYS A 134 -33.89 -30.35 6.16
N LYS A 135 -33.85 -30.81 7.42
CA LYS A 135 -34.32 -32.14 7.85
C LYS A 135 -33.82 -33.27 6.94
N LYS A 136 -32.66 -33.09 6.30
CA LYS A 136 -32.05 -34.12 5.45
C LYS A 136 -31.08 -34.91 6.32
N THR A 137 -31.20 -36.23 6.28
CA THR A 137 -30.31 -37.14 6.99
C THR A 137 -28.88 -36.87 6.52
N CYS A 138 -28.02 -36.44 7.44
CA CYS A 138 -26.63 -36.15 7.15
C CYS A 138 -25.93 -37.48 6.84
N SER A 139 -25.32 -37.62 5.66
CA SER A 139 -24.66 -38.86 5.25
C SER A 139 -23.38 -39.18 6.03
N TRP A 140 -23.00 -38.33 7.00
CA TRP A 140 -21.74 -38.43 7.74
C TRP A 140 -21.71 -39.52 8.82
N MET A 141 -22.83 -40.14 9.18
CA MET A 141 -22.84 -41.31 10.08
C MET A 141 -23.96 -42.30 9.76
N TRP A 142 -24.05 -42.78 8.53
CA TRP A 142 -24.81 -44.02 8.33
C TRP A 142 -23.88 -45.20 8.57
N GLU A 143 -23.89 -45.70 9.80
CA GLU A 143 -23.38 -47.02 10.14
C GLU A 143 -24.58 -47.97 9.94
N GLU A 144 -24.68 -48.57 8.74
CA GLU A 144 -25.70 -49.61 8.49
C GLU A 144 -25.30 -50.88 9.25
N ALA A 145 -25.79 -51.02 10.49
CA ALA A 145 -25.94 -52.33 11.09
C ALA A 145 -27.05 -53.07 10.32
N ALA A 146 -26.66 -53.89 9.35
CA ALA A 146 -27.57 -54.75 8.60
C ALA A 146 -28.12 -55.87 9.51
N VAL A 147 -29.13 -55.54 10.32
CA VAL A 147 -30.04 -56.53 10.91
C VAL A 147 -31.25 -56.63 9.97
N GLY A 148 -31.61 -57.86 9.61
CA GLY A 148 -32.55 -58.21 8.54
C GLY A 148 -33.98 -57.63 8.66
N PRO A 149 -34.83 -57.88 7.63
CA PRO A 149 -35.99 -57.06 7.34
C PRO A 149 -37.16 -57.31 8.30
N LEU A 150 -37.53 -56.32 9.10
CA LEU A 150 -38.78 -56.33 9.87
C LEU A 150 -39.61 -55.06 9.66
N ARG A 151 -40.69 -55.25 8.88
CA ARG A 151 -42.03 -54.63 8.92
C ARG A 151 -42.16 -53.11 9.07
N LYS A 152 -42.73 -52.54 7.99
CA LYS A 152 -43.44 -51.27 7.83
C LYS A 152 -44.27 -50.85 9.06
N ARG A 153 -44.19 -49.55 9.41
CA ARG A 153 -45.35 -48.78 9.90
C ARG A 153 -45.43 -47.43 9.20
N ALA A 154 -46.62 -47.15 8.68
CA ALA A 154 -47.06 -45.88 8.15
C ALA A 154 -47.61 -44.99 9.29
N GLY A 155 -47.51 -43.67 9.09
CA GLY A 155 -48.11 -42.58 9.88
C GLY A 155 -47.40 -41.30 9.43
N THR A 156 -47.96 -40.36 8.67
CA THR A 156 -49.22 -39.60 8.73
C THR A 156 -49.30 -38.66 9.94
N GLY A 157 -49.19 -37.35 9.70
CA GLY A 157 -49.45 -36.24 10.63
C GLY A 157 -48.37 -35.15 10.53
N SER A 158 -48.55 -34.00 9.86
CA SER A 158 -49.46 -32.84 10.11
C SER A 158 -48.84 -31.74 10.98
N SER A 159 -49.35 -30.53 10.77
CA SER A 159 -49.10 -29.21 11.38
C SER A 159 -47.85 -28.45 10.87
N GLN A 160 -47.99 -27.43 10.03
CA GLN A 160 -48.69 -26.13 10.18
C GLN A 160 -47.75 -25.11 10.84
N GLY A 161 -47.39 -24.11 10.04
CA GLY A 161 -46.30 -23.20 10.31
C GLY A 161 -46.58 -22.18 11.40
N GLU A 162 -45.48 -21.68 11.96
CA GLU A 162 -45.49 -20.51 12.81
C GLU A 162 -44.48 -19.50 12.25
N LYS A 163 -45.03 -18.44 11.64
CA LYS A 163 -44.33 -17.19 11.33
C LYS A 163 -43.96 -16.52 12.65
N LYS A 164 -42.67 -16.29 12.90
CA LYS A 164 -42.24 -15.26 13.86
C LYS A 164 -41.55 -14.11 13.14
N LYS A 165 -42.15 -12.93 13.31
CA LYS A 165 -41.73 -11.61 12.83
C LYS A 165 -40.84 -10.92 13.87
N ARG A 166 -39.91 -10.10 13.35
CA ARG A 166 -39.40 -8.78 13.80
C ARG A 166 -39.07 -8.53 15.29
N THR A 167 -37.88 -7.96 15.48
CA THR A 167 -37.57 -6.60 16.04
C THR A 167 -36.14 -6.28 15.56
N ARG A 168 -35.75 -5.23 14.83
CA ARG A 168 -35.89 -3.75 14.93
C ARG A 168 -35.56 -3.16 16.31
N GLY A 169 -34.27 -3.00 16.58
CA GLY A 169 -33.67 -1.95 17.44
C GLY A 169 -32.36 -1.54 16.75
N LYS A 170 -32.09 -0.29 16.35
CA LYS A 170 -32.27 1.04 16.95
C LYS A 170 -31.31 1.28 18.14
N GLY A 171 -30.14 1.84 17.81
CA GLY A 171 -29.59 3.02 18.49
C GLY A 171 -28.36 2.84 19.40
N LYS A 172 -27.56 3.92 19.40
CA LYS A 172 -26.44 4.33 20.27
C LYS A 172 -25.08 3.74 19.92
N GLU A 173 -24.14 4.49 19.33
CA GLU A 173 -23.58 5.82 19.66
C GLU A 173 -22.72 5.81 20.94
N ARG A 174 -21.40 5.81 20.68
CA ARG A 174 -20.24 6.41 21.36
C ARG A 174 -20.18 6.47 22.89
N ALA A 175 -19.08 5.97 23.45
CA ALA A 175 -18.26 6.69 24.43
C ALA A 175 -16.85 6.10 24.43
N THR A 176 -15.89 6.88 23.92
CA THR A 176 -14.45 6.71 24.11
C THR A 176 -14.08 7.59 25.29
N GLU A 177 -13.81 6.98 26.43
CA GLU A 177 -13.04 7.57 27.55
C GLU A 177 -12.35 6.38 28.22
N MET A 178 -11.05 6.21 27.95
CA MET A 178 -10.18 5.34 28.74
C MET A 178 -9.29 6.26 29.54
N GLU A 179 -9.74 6.53 30.76
CA GLU A 179 -9.06 7.25 31.83
C GLU A 179 -7.90 6.38 32.34
N GLU A 180 -6.66 6.86 32.20
CA GLU A 180 -5.46 6.25 32.78
C GLU A 180 -5.48 6.45 34.30
N VAL A 181 -5.74 5.38 35.05
CA VAL A 181 -5.56 5.34 36.50
C VAL A 181 -4.25 4.64 36.82
N ASP A 182 -3.36 5.43 37.42
CA ASP A 182 -2.13 5.08 38.12
C ASP A 182 -2.42 4.08 39.25
N ASP A 183 -1.81 2.89 39.21
CA ASP A 183 -1.81 1.95 40.34
C ASP A 183 -0.41 1.36 40.53
N LYS A 184 0.44 2.17 41.17
CA LYS A 184 1.63 1.70 41.87
C LYS A 184 1.19 0.86 43.08
N ARG A 185 1.12 -0.46 42.91
CA ARG A 185 0.99 -1.39 44.04
C ARG A 185 2.27 -2.18 44.26
N GLU A 186 3.18 -1.57 45.01
CA GLU A 186 4.09 -2.28 45.89
C GLU A 186 3.25 -3.01 46.95
N ALA A 187 3.31 -4.34 46.94
CA ALA A 187 2.87 -5.15 48.07
C ALA A 187 3.88 -6.28 48.24
N GLY A 188 4.89 -5.99 49.08
CA GLY A 188 5.71 -7.00 49.70
C GLY A 188 4.86 -7.89 50.62
N GLY A 189 5.20 -9.16 50.63
CA GLY A 189 4.60 -10.19 51.46
C GLY A 189 5.45 -11.44 51.31
N GLU A 190 6.58 -11.44 52.02
CA GLU A 190 7.32 -12.65 52.35
C GLU A 190 6.38 -13.55 53.15
N ASP A 191 5.85 -14.59 52.52
CA ASP A 191 5.24 -15.72 53.22
C ASP A 191 6.07 -16.96 52.88
N GLU A 192 7.04 -17.23 53.76
CA GLU A 192 7.76 -18.48 53.86
C GLU A 192 6.80 -19.56 54.38
N GLU A 193 5.90 -20.05 53.52
CA GLU A 193 5.27 -21.35 53.74
C GLU A 193 5.80 -22.32 52.68
N GLU A 194 6.68 -23.20 53.13
CA GLU A 194 7.28 -24.31 52.42
C GLU A 194 6.29 -25.50 52.43
N PRO A 195 5.51 -25.78 51.37
CA PRO A 195 4.81 -27.05 51.27
C PRO A 195 5.79 -28.13 50.80
N GLU A 196 6.42 -28.81 51.76
CA GLU A 196 7.02 -30.12 51.55
C GLU A 196 5.94 -31.12 51.11
N MET A 197 5.80 -31.31 49.80
CA MET A 197 5.10 -32.45 49.20
C MET A 197 5.92 -32.95 48.00
N PRO A 198 6.81 -33.96 48.20
CA PRO A 198 7.52 -34.61 47.11
C PRO A 198 6.58 -35.62 46.45
N LEU A 199 5.63 -35.12 45.68
CA LEU A 199 4.90 -35.92 44.71
C LEU A 199 5.61 -35.73 43.38
N GLU A 200 6.45 -36.71 43.02
CA GLU A 200 6.99 -36.92 41.68
C GLU A 200 5.83 -36.99 40.66
N ARG A 201 5.29 -35.82 40.29
CA ARG A 201 4.46 -35.68 39.11
C ARG A 201 5.35 -35.95 37.91
N PRO A 202 4.85 -36.63 36.87
CA PRO A 202 5.60 -36.88 35.65
C PRO A 202 6.08 -35.55 35.05
N SER A 203 7.33 -35.19 35.30
CA SER A 203 7.92 -33.87 35.06
C SER A 203 8.27 -33.63 33.58
N GLY A 204 7.88 -34.53 32.68
CA GLY A 204 8.19 -34.44 31.25
C GLY A 204 7.15 -33.72 30.40
N VAL A 205 5.94 -33.46 30.92
CA VAL A 205 4.84 -32.90 30.09
C VAL A 205 4.81 -31.37 30.11
N SER A 206 5.35 -30.73 31.15
CA SER A 206 5.34 -29.26 31.27
C SER A 206 6.33 -28.57 30.35
N SER A 207 7.52 -29.14 30.12
CA SER A 207 8.54 -28.56 29.24
C SER A 207 8.10 -28.53 27.77
N TRP A 208 7.44 -29.60 27.31
CA TRP A 208 6.95 -29.68 25.93
C TRP A 208 5.86 -28.63 25.63
N TRP A 209 4.98 -28.35 26.60
CA TRP A 209 3.97 -27.31 26.46
C TRP A 209 4.55 -25.90 26.38
N THR A 210 5.59 -25.61 27.18
CA THR A 210 6.25 -24.29 27.15
C THR A 210 6.99 -24.03 25.85
N GLU A 211 7.63 -25.04 25.25
CA GLU A 211 8.28 -24.90 23.94
C GLU A 211 7.26 -24.66 22.82
N TRP A 212 6.14 -25.38 22.85
CA TRP A 212 5.06 -25.21 21.88
C TRP A 212 4.41 -23.82 21.96
N GLU A 213 4.15 -23.32 23.17
CA GLU A 213 3.59 -21.98 23.37
C GLU A 213 4.57 -20.89 22.91
N TRP A 214 5.87 -21.06 23.19
CA TRP A 214 6.91 -20.15 22.71
C TRP A 214 6.99 -20.11 21.19
N GLU A 215 6.95 -21.27 20.52
CA GLU A 215 6.96 -21.34 19.05
C GLU A 215 5.73 -20.67 18.44
N GLN A 216 4.56 -20.83 19.06
CA GLN A 216 3.33 -20.13 18.64
C GLN A 216 3.43 -18.61 18.81
N GLN A 217 4.02 -18.12 19.90
CA GLN A 217 4.25 -16.68 20.09
C GLN A 217 5.24 -16.11 19.08
N LEU A 218 6.33 -16.84 18.81
CA LEU A 218 7.32 -16.44 17.81
C LEU A 218 6.69 -16.34 16.42
N GLN A 219 5.87 -17.33 16.05
CA GLN A 219 5.17 -17.32 14.76
C GLN A 219 4.13 -16.18 14.66
N ALA A 220 3.50 -15.80 15.77
CA ALA A 220 2.63 -14.62 15.82
C ALA A 220 3.42 -13.32 15.65
N ALA A 221 4.58 -13.20 16.31
CA ALA A 221 5.46 -12.05 16.18
C ALA A 221 6.00 -11.91 14.74
N GLU A 222 6.41 -13.00 14.10
CA GLU A 222 6.85 -13.01 12.70
C GLU A 222 5.75 -12.54 11.74
N ARG A 223 4.50 -13.02 11.92
CA ARG A 223 3.36 -12.55 11.13
C ARG A 223 3.09 -11.07 11.32
N TYR A 224 3.25 -10.57 12.55
CA TYR A 224 3.08 -9.16 12.87
C TYR A 224 4.16 -8.31 12.22
N ALA A 225 5.43 -8.71 12.32
CA ALA A 225 6.55 -8.03 11.66
C ALA A 225 6.36 -8.00 10.13
N ALA A 226 5.96 -9.12 9.51
CA ALA A 226 5.69 -9.18 8.08
C ALA A 226 4.51 -8.29 7.65
N ALA A 227 3.50 -8.11 8.50
CA ALA A 227 2.39 -7.18 8.24
C ALA A 227 2.84 -5.72 8.31
N HIS A 228 3.69 -5.37 9.29
CA HIS A 228 4.27 -4.04 9.42
C HIS A 228 5.22 -3.69 8.28
N GLU A 229 6.05 -4.62 7.84
CA GLU A 229 6.93 -4.43 6.68
C GLU A 229 6.11 -4.17 5.40
N LYS A 230 5.01 -4.90 5.20
CA LYS A 230 4.08 -4.65 4.09
C LYS A 230 3.38 -3.30 4.19
N ALA A 231 3.03 -2.85 5.40
CA ALA A 231 2.44 -1.54 5.61
C ALA A 231 3.45 -0.42 5.33
N ALA A 232 4.68 -0.55 5.84
CA ALA A 232 5.76 0.42 5.62
C ALA A 232 6.06 0.59 4.13
N THR A 233 6.21 -0.52 3.39
CA THR A 233 6.43 -0.48 1.93
C THR A 233 5.24 0.13 1.16
N ALA A 234 4.00 0.00 1.67
CA ALA A 234 2.85 0.69 1.09
C ALA A 234 2.89 2.20 1.37
N PHE A 235 3.31 2.62 2.56
CA PHE A 235 3.49 4.04 2.90
C PHE A 235 4.60 4.69 2.09
N GLU A 236 5.74 4.02 1.88
CA GLU A 236 6.82 4.52 1.02
C GLU A 236 6.33 4.80 -0.40
N ARG A 237 5.55 3.88 -0.99
CA ARG A 237 4.98 4.09 -2.34
C ARG A 237 3.98 5.26 -2.39
N MET A 238 3.22 5.48 -1.32
CA MET A 238 2.32 6.64 -1.23
C MET A 238 3.11 7.95 -1.11
N ALA A 239 4.20 7.96 -0.35
CA ALA A 239 5.08 9.12 -0.23
C ALA A 239 5.74 9.45 -1.57
N GLU A 240 6.29 8.45 -2.27
CA GLU A 240 6.90 8.63 -3.60
C GLU A 240 5.88 9.18 -4.63
N ALA A 241 4.63 8.67 -4.61
CA ALA A 241 3.57 9.20 -5.46
C ALA A 241 3.21 10.66 -5.12
N ALA A 242 3.24 11.02 -3.83
CA ALA A 242 2.99 12.38 -3.38
C ALA A 242 4.12 13.34 -3.82
N GLU A 243 5.38 12.91 -3.74
CA GLU A 243 6.53 13.67 -4.25
C GLU A 243 6.44 13.90 -5.76
N GLN A 244 6.14 12.86 -6.55
CA GLN A 244 5.93 13.01 -8.00
C GLN A 244 4.81 14.01 -8.33
N THR A 245 3.74 13.99 -7.54
CA THR A 245 2.63 14.93 -7.71
C THR A 245 3.09 16.36 -7.36
N ALA A 246 3.85 16.53 -6.28
CA ALA A 246 4.39 17.84 -5.88
C ALA A 246 5.33 18.43 -6.94
N ASP A 247 6.18 17.60 -7.55
CA ASP A 247 7.06 18.00 -8.65
C ASP A 247 6.27 18.47 -9.89
N GLU A 248 5.19 17.77 -10.24
CA GLU A 248 4.29 18.17 -11.33
C GLU A 248 3.64 19.54 -11.04
N TRP A 249 3.18 19.76 -9.81
CA TRP A 249 2.67 21.07 -9.38
C TRP A 249 3.74 22.15 -9.38
N GLY A 250 4.98 21.81 -9.02
CA GLY A 250 6.14 22.70 -9.11
C GLY A 250 6.38 23.17 -10.54
N MET A 251 6.34 22.25 -11.50
CA MET A 251 6.44 22.56 -12.93
C MET A 251 5.28 23.45 -13.40
N TYR A 252 4.05 23.18 -12.94
CA TYR A 252 2.89 24.01 -13.27
C TYR A 252 3.02 25.44 -12.73
N ARG A 253 3.52 25.62 -11.50
CA ARG A 253 3.80 26.94 -10.93
C ARG A 253 4.85 27.69 -11.74
N ALA A 254 5.98 27.04 -12.06
CA ALA A 254 7.03 27.65 -12.87
C ALA A 254 6.51 28.08 -14.26
N TRP A 255 5.68 27.25 -14.89
CA TRP A 255 5.03 27.58 -16.16
C TRP A 255 4.07 28.77 -16.02
N ALA A 256 3.27 28.82 -14.95
CA ALA A 256 2.33 29.91 -14.69
C ALA A 256 3.04 31.25 -14.49
N GLU A 257 4.16 31.26 -13.74
CA GLU A 257 5.01 32.44 -13.55
C GLU A 257 5.62 32.92 -14.88
N TRP A 258 6.14 32.00 -15.69
CA TRP A 258 6.67 32.32 -17.01
C TRP A 258 5.60 32.92 -17.93
N ALA A 259 4.40 32.33 -17.95
CA ALA A 259 3.27 32.84 -18.72
C ALA A 259 2.85 34.24 -18.25
N GLU A 260 2.91 34.52 -16.95
CA GLU A 260 2.66 35.85 -16.41
C GLU A 260 3.74 36.87 -16.85
N MET A 261 5.01 36.52 -16.77
CA MET A 261 6.10 37.38 -17.25
C MET A 261 5.93 37.75 -18.73
N ARG A 262 5.57 36.79 -19.58
CA ARG A 262 5.28 37.05 -21.00
C ARG A 262 4.09 37.99 -21.19
N ARG A 263 3.01 37.81 -20.44
CA ARG A 263 1.85 38.74 -20.48
C ARG A 263 2.26 40.17 -20.08
N ARG A 264 3.09 40.34 -19.04
CA ARG A 264 3.58 41.67 -18.61
C ARG A 264 4.50 42.29 -19.66
N GLU A 265 5.34 41.51 -20.32
CA GLU A 265 6.21 41.98 -21.40
C GLU A 265 5.39 42.42 -22.63
N ASP A 266 4.43 41.60 -23.05
CA ASP A 266 3.58 41.91 -24.20
C ASP A 266 2.71 43.16 -23.92
N ALA A 267 2.22 43.33 -22.69
CA ALA A 267 1.54 44.57 -22.26
C ALA A 267 2.47 45.79 -22.31
N ARG A 268 3.74 45.67 -21.91
CA ARG A 268 4.73 46.75 -22.02
C ARG A 268 5.01 47.11 -23.48
N LYS A 269 5.18 46.10 -24.35
CA LYS A 269 5.34 46.31 -25.80
C LYS A 269 4.12 47.00 -26.41
N ALA A 270 2.91 46.62 -26.01
CA ALA A 270 1.69 47.26 -26.47
C ALA A 270 1.63 48.74 -26.07
N ARG A 271 1.99 49.08 -24.81
CA ARG A 271 2.06 50.48 -24.35
C ARG A 271 3.12 51.29 -25.11
N LEU A 272 4.29 50.72 -25.39
CA LEU A 272 5.32 51.37 -26.21
C LEU A 272 4.84 51.61 -27.64
N ALA A 273 4.17 50.63 -28.26
CA ALA A 273 3.61 50.79 -29.59
C ALA A 273 2.48 51.84 -29.64
N GLU A 274 1.69 51.97 -28.58
CA GLU A 274 0.69 53.02 -28.45
C GLU A 274 1.34 54.40 -28.33
N LEU A 275 2.39 54.56 -27.51
CA LEU A 275 3.18 55.78 -27.42
C LEU A 275 3.81 56.17 -28.76
N GLU A 276 4.37 55.21 -29.51
CA GLU A 276 4.91 55.47 -30.86
C GLU A 276 3.84 55.94 -31.84
N ARG A 277 2.64 55.34 -31.81
CA ARG A 277 1.51 55.78 -32.67
C ARG A 277 1.00 57.17 -32.31
N VAL A 278 0.94 57.51 -31.03
CA VAL A 278 0.47 58.82 -30.56
C VAL A 278 1.56 59.89 -30.70
N GLY A 279 2.84 59.50 -30.68
CA GLY A 279 4.02 60.37 -30.74
C GLY A 279 4.38 60.94 -32.12
N GLY A 280 3.83 60.43 -33.21
CA GLY A 280 4.10 60.92 -34.57
C GLY A 280 3.59 62.34 -34.89
N GLY A 281 2.88 62.97 -33.95
CA GLY A 281 2.27 64.29 -34.12
C GLY A 281 2.48 65.26 -32.96
N TRP A 282 3.44 65.01 -32.06
CA TRP A 282 3.79 65.99 -31.04
C TRP A 282 4.58 67.12 -31.70
N LYS A 283 3.86 68.15 -32.16
CA LYS A 283 4.44 69.47 -32.32
C LYS A 283 5.16 69.79 -31.01
N ARG A 284 6.48 69.90 -31.06
CA ARG A 284 7.35 70.40 -30.00
C ARG A 284 6.62 71.55 -29.29
N PRO A 285 6.16 71.38 -28.04
CA PRO A 285 5.65 72.50 -27.28
C PRO A 285 6.79 73.52 -27.18
N GLN A 286 6.57 74.75 -27.62
CA GLN A 286 7.54 75.86 -27.53
C GLN A 286 7.77 76.34 -26.08
N SER A 287 7.71 75.47 -25.07
CA SER A 287 7.94 75.83 -23.67
C SER A 287 9.42 75.80 -23.27
N GLU A 288 10.33 75.46 -24.18
CA GLU A 288 11.78 75.47 -23.98
C GLU A 288 12.40 76.89 -24.17
N ALA A 289 11.84 77.89 -23.48
CA ALA A 289 12.40 79.24 -23.46
C ALA A 289 12.37 79.93 -22.08
N VAL A 290 11.87 79.27 -21.02
CA VAL A 290 11.62 79.95 -19.73
C VAL A 290 12.00 79.13 -18.47
N GLU A 291 12.74 78.02 -18.56
CA GLU A 291 13.11 77.27 -17.33
C GLU A 291 14.59 76.93 -17.20
N ASP A 292 15.47 77.76 -17.79
CA ASP A 292 16.93 77.71 -17.60
C ASP A 292 17.37 78.48 -16.32
N GLN A 293 16.57 78.42 -15.25
CA GLN A 293 16.79 79.22 -14.03
C GLN A 293 16.45 78.50 -12.72
N ARG A 294 16.31 77.16 -12.74
CA ARG A 294 16.06 76.38 -11.53
C ARG A 294 16.95 75.14 -11.44
N GLU A 295 18.20 75.32 -11.84
CA GLU A 295 19.34 74.52 -11.41
C GLU A 295 19.88 75.21 -10.14
N GLU A 296 20.28 74.43 -9.13
CA GLU A 296 20.71 74.85 -7.78
C GLU A 296 19.59 75.08 -6.74
N ALA A 297 19.04 74.00 -6.19
CA ALA A 297 18.78 73.86 -4.74
C ALA A 297 18.04 72.55 -4.45
N ASP A 298 18.75 71.42 -4.42
CA ASP A 298 18.51 70.37 -3.42
C ASP A 298 19.68 69.36 -3.37
N GLU A 299 20.87 69.87 -3.04
CA GLU A 299 21.94 69.04 -2.46
C GLU A 299 21.71 69.01 -0.95
N GLY A 300 21.01 67.98 -0.45
CA GLY A 300 20.75 67.93 0.98
C GLY A 300 19.89 66.75 1.44
N ALA A 301 20.48 65.56 1.50
CA ALA A 301 20.39 64.65 2.65
C ALA A 301 20.92 63.25 2.25
N ASP A 302 22.23 63.06 2.39
CA ASP A 302 22.76 61.75 2.75
C ASP A 302 22.21 61.40 4.14
N GLY A 303 21.12 60.64 4.16
CA GLY A 303 20.60 60.00 5.35
C GLY A 303 21.03 58.54 5.34
N ASP A 304 22.14 58.25 6.03
CA ASP A 304 22.41 56.94 6.61
C ASP A 304 21.17 56.51 7.41
N ASN A 305 20.45 55.50 6.93
CA ASN A 305 19.50 54.75 7.75
C ASN A 305 19.95 53.29 7.77
N GLU A 306 21.01 53.03 8.53
CA GLU A 306 21.16 51.77 9.26
C GLU A 306 20.04 51.70 10.29
N GLU A 307 18.87 51.20 9.89
CA GLU A 307 17.94 50.61 10.85
C GLU A 307 17.89 49.11 10.60
N GLU A 308 18.53 48.41 11.54
CA GLU A 308 18.23 47.04 11.90
C GLU A 308 16.72 46.90 12.10
N GLU A 309 16.03 46.10 11.27
CA GLU A 309 14.74 45.54 11.64
C GLU A 309 14.81 44.01 11.57
N GLU A 310 15.34 43.48 12.67
CA GLU A 310 15.13 42.12 13.14
C GLU A 310 13.63 41.96 13.48
N VAL A 311 12.79 41.63 12.49
CA VAL A 311 11.42 41.15 12.75
C VAL A 311 11.37 39.65 12.51
N GLY A 312 11.74 38.93 13.57
CA GLY A 312 11.23 37.58 13.83
C GLY A 312 9.70 37.64 13.88
N GLY A 313 9.07 37.19 12.80
CA GLY A 313 7.63 36.98 12.72
C GLY A 313 7.35 35.54 12.34
N GLU A 314 7.49 34.64 13.32
CA GLU A 314 6.78 33.36 13.30
C GLU A 314 5.29 33.66 13.14
N LYS A 315 4.75 33.44 11.94
CA LYS A 315 3.32 33.30 11.75
C LYS A 315 3.01 31.82 11.68
N GLU A 316 2.68 31.26 12.84
CA GLU A 316 1.77 30.14 12.97
C GLU A 316 0.48 30.46 12.20
N GLY A 317 0.42 29.98 10.97
CA GLY A 317 -0.76 30.04 10.12
C GLY A 317 -1.56 28.76 10.29
N VAL A 318 -2.46 28.77 11.27
CA VAL A 318 -3.83 28.22 11.22
C VAL A 318 -4.01 26.98 10.33
N GLU A 319 -4.14 25.84 10.99
CA GLU A 319 -4.75 24.64 10.45
C GLU A 319 -6.21 24.95 10.03
N GLU A 320 -6.44 25.13 8.72
CA GLU A 320 -7.78 25.05 8.17
C GLU A 320 -8.22 23.59 8.15
N GLN A 321 -9.03 23.26 9.14
CA GLN A 321 -9.85 22.08 9.25
C GLN A 321 -10.91 22.08 8.12
N GLU A 322 -10.55 21.60 6.93
CA GLU A 322 -11.54 21.31 5.88
C GLU A 322 -12.33 20.03 6.21
N GLY A 323 -13.49 20.27 6.83
CA GLY A 323 -14.77 19.90 6.25
C GLY A 323 -14.91 18.48 5.68
N GLY A 324 -15.47 17.60 6.49
CA GLY A 324 -15.96 16.30 6.07
C GLY A 324 -16.91 16.39 4.87
N ARG A 325 -16.52 15.73 3.77
CA ARG A 325 -17.42 15.39 2.67
C ARG A 325 -17.91 13.96 2.85
N GLU A 326 -19.08 13.87 3.45
CA GLU A 326 -19.96 12.71 3.50
C GLU A 326 -20.29 12.26 2.07
N GLN A 327 -19.71 11.14 1.63
CA GLN A 327 -20.14 10.46 0.41
C GLN A 327 -21.34 9.57 0.75
N VAL A 328 -22.52 10.02 0.35
CA VAL A 328 -23.73 9.21 0.27
C VAL A 328 -23.55 8.21 -0.87
N MET A 329 -23.51 6.92 -0.52
CA MET A 329 -23.69 5.81 -1.46
C MET A 329 -25.18 5.71 -1.80
N GLU A 330 -25.55 5.93 -3.07
CA GLU A 330 -26.84 5.48 -3.61
C GLU A 330 -26.68 4.11 -4.29
N GLU A 331 -27.78 3.37 -4.23
CA GLU A 331 -27.99 1.90 -4.31
C GLU A 331 -27.71 1.23 -5.65
#